data_AF-A0A165R4D2-F1
#
_entry.id   AF-A0A165R4D2-F1
#
_cell.length_a   1.000
_cell.length_b   1.000
_cell.length_c   1.000
_cell.angle_alpha   90.00
_cell.angle_beta   90.00
_cell.angle_gamma   90.00
#
_symmetry.space_group_name_H-M   'P 1'
#
loop_
_entity.id
_entity.type
_entity.pdbx_description
1 polymer ?
#
loop_
_entity_poly.entity_id
_entity_poly.type
_entity_poly.pdbx_seq_one_letter_code
_entity_poly.pdbx_strand_id
1 'polypeptide(L)'
;MNLQLLYNEYLNLKFNRGLPSVQTDCFEYSLCEDDSAELFFIGHGNGSFIEWADELQPKDPNYIANPDWKPVLSAFFEHLDIYDELIFYYLLFTINKTMSIVKLNPYNAMNDFMKNYCFFQLAQLTDATSLIDEQRQQLRDFFFFFYLYTHPVNEETLYSFSFRGQDLVHTKTNIHMEHYFSVYHDYYSENLDKYRDKLVIAPHEINACKHLTLELLRTIEGKSPKLAMPPEEGLEDVLRLINDVDYLIHSYAENKTTVFGMMRDFLSDQHSTPYREHGFRTLLQNYVCYILYFKFDEIHDLVDYFKSTPSWCGTIINKIFTDAIFIQKIMRQNRIDLTEYENVVEFFDEEARRIYL
;
A
#
# COMPACT_ATOMS: atom_id res chain seq x y z
N MET A 1 -16.14 8.29 -9.98
CA MET A 1 -14.79 7.82 -10.32
C MET A 1 -14.67 6.36 -9.97
N ASN A 2 -14.25 5.52 -10.92
CA ASN A 2 -14.08 4.09 -10.72
C ASN A 2 -12.60 3.79 -10.43
N LEU A 3 -12.25 3.60 -9.15
CA LEU A 3 -10.86 3.36 -8.73
C LEU A 3 -10.28 2.06 -9.33
N GLN A 4 -11.09 1.02 -9.53
CA GLN A 4 -10.63 -0.24 -10.13
C GLN A 4 -10.08 -0.02 -11.55
N LEU A 5 -10.70 0.84 -12.35
CA LEU A 5 -10.19 1.15 -13.70
C LEU A 5 -8.86 1.88 -13.64
N LEU A 6 -8.73 2.85 -12.73
CA LEU A 6 -7.49 3.59 -12.52
C LEU A 6 -6.37 2.67 -12.00
N TYR A 7 -6.70 1.74 -11.11
CA TYR A 7 -5.78 0.73 -10.59
C TYR A 7 -5.34 -0.28 -11.66
N ASN A 8 -6.23 -0.67 -12.57
CA ASN A 8 -5.87 -1.51 -13.71
C ASN A 8 -4.89 -0.79 -14.65
N GLU A 9 -5.14 0.49 -14.94
CA GLU A 9 -4.26 1.31 -15.77
C GLU A 9 -2.89 1.50 -15.10
N TYR A 10 -2.88 1.76 -13.79
CA TYR A 10 -1.67 1.79 -12.97
C TYR A 10 -0.83 0.52 -13.13
N LEU A 11 -1.43 -0.67 -12.97
CA LEU A 11 -0.73 -1.94 -13.11
C LEU A 11 -0.29 -2.23 -14.55
N ASN A 12 -1.09 -1.81 -15.54
CA ASN A 12 -0.75 -1.92 -16.96
C ASN A 12 0.55 -1.16 -17.27
N LEU A 13 0.63 0.10 -16.83
CA LEU A 13 1.79 0.97 -17.06
C LEU A 13 3.00 0.52 -16.22
N LYS A 14 2.81 0.30 -14.92
CA LYS A 14 3.87 -0.07 -13.99
C LYS A 14 4.61 -1.34 -14.40
N PHE A 15 3.88 -2.32 -14.93
CA PHE A 15 4.45 -3.60 -15.34
C PHE A 15 4.60 -3.74 -16.85
N ASN A 16 4.39 -2.66 -17.60
CA ASN A 16 4.48 -2.61 -19.07
C ASN A 16 3.74 -3.78 -19.74
N ARG A 17 2.47 -3.98 -19.37
CA ARG A 17 1.67 -5.12 -19.85
C ARG A 17 1.21 -4.97 -21.30
N GLY A 18 1.38 -3.78 -21.89
CA GLY A 18 1.06 -3.52 -23.30
C GLY A 18 -0.44 -3.58 -23.63
N LEU A 19 -1.31 -3.53 -22.62
CA LEU A 19 -2.75 -3.54 -22.82
C LEU A 19 -3.22 -2.15 -23.27
N PRO A 20 -4.31 -2.06 -24.06
CA PRO A 20 -4.89 -0.78 -24.44
C PRO A 20 -5.23 0.06 -23.21
N SER A 21 -4.84 1.33 -23.23
CA SER A 21 -5.19 2.28 -22.17
C SER A 21 -6.70 2.42 -22.06
N VAL A 22 -7.21 2.43 -20.83
CA VAL A 22 -8.63 2.64 -20.56
C VAL A 22 -8.86 4.10 -20.20
N GLN A 23 -9.88 4.70 -20.82
CA GLN A 23 -10.28 6.07 -20.49
C GLN A 23 -10.71 6.15 -19.02
N THR A 24 -10.07 7.04 -18.26
CA THR A 24 -10.48 7.36 -16.89
C THR A 24 -11.21 8.71 -16.85
N ASP A 25 -11.99 8.98 -15.80
CA ASP A 25 -12.96 10.09 -15.80
C ASP A 25 -12.31 11.48 -15.92
N CYS A 26 -11.36 11.80 -15.03
CA CYS A 26 -10.79 13.14 -14.89
C CYS A 26 -9.26 13.17 -15.03
N PHE A 27 -8.63 11.99 -15.05
CA PHE A 27 -7.18 11.86 -14.98
C PHE A 27 -6.63 11.01 -16.12
N GLU A 28 -5.39 11.25 -16.49
CA GLU A 28 -4.63 10.38 -17.38
C GLU A 28 -3.20 10.23 -16.86
N TYR A 29 -2.63 9.04 -17.03
CA TYR A 29 -1.22 8.84 -16.70
C TYR A 29 -0.34 9.49 -17.76
N SER A 30 0.63 10.27 -17.31
CA SER A 30 1.69 10.80 -18.17
C SER A 30 3.06 10.53 -17.56
N LEU A 31 4.06 10.37 -18.43
CA LEU A 31 5.45 10.20 -18.04
C LEU A 31 6.03 11.55 -17.60
N CYS A 32 6.76 11.52 -16.49
CA CYS A 32 7.52 12.65 -15.97
C CYS A 32 8.97 12.62 -16.49
N GLU A 33 9.71 13.72 -16.27
CA GLU A 33 11.10 13.86 -16.75
C GLU A 33 12.08 12.84 -16.15
N ASP A 34 11.77 12.28 -14.98
CA ASP A 34 12.59 11.32 -14.24
C ASP A 34 12.25 9.85 -14.56
N ASP A 35 11.51 9.60 -15.64
CA ASP A 35 10.92 8.31 -16.04
C ASP A 35 9.89 7.75 -15.04
N SER A 36 9.41 8.56 -14.09
CA SER A 36 8.22 8.22 -13.29
C SER A 36 6.94 8.46 -14.11
N ALA A 37 5.79 8.04 -13.59
CA ALA A 37 4.50 8.41 -14.16
C ALA A 37 3.52 8.83 -13.06
N GLU A 38 2.76 9.89 -13.36
CA GLU A 38 1.77 10.47 -12.46
C GLU A 38 0.45 10.72 -13.17
N LEU A 39 -0.59 10.99 -12.37
CA LEU A 39 -1.91 11.34 -12.86
C LEU A 39 -1.98 12.85 -13.13
N PHE A 40 -2.23 13.22 -14.38
CA PHE A 40 -2.48 14.59 -14.81
C PHE A 40 -3.95 14.78 -15.16
N PHE A 41 -4.43 16.02 -15.15
CA PHE A 41 -5.80 16.33 -15.55
C PHE A 41 -5.96 16.23 -17.07
N ILE A 42 -7.02 15.58 -17.53
CA ILE A 42 -7.28 15.41 -18.96
C ILE A 42 -7.40 16.79 -19.62
N GLY A 43 -6.61 17.02 -20.66
CA GLY A 43 -6.63 18.27 -21.43
C GLY A 43 -5.96 19.47 -20.75
N HIS A 44 -5.35 19.29 -19.57
CA HIS A 44 -4.69 20.35 -18.80
C HIS A 44 -3.37 19.85 -18.20
N GLY A 45 -2.24 20.26 -18.81
CA GLY A 45 -0.89 19.83 -18.41
C GLY A 45 -0.22 20.66 -17.31
N ASN A 46 -0.95 21.54 -16.62
CA ASN A 46 -0.33 22.53 -15.72
C ASN A 46 -0.19 22.07 -14.25
N GLY A 47 -0.49 20.82 -13.93
CA GLY A 47 -0.24 20.23 -12.60
C GLY A 47 -0.67 18.77 -12.51
N SER A 48 -0.03 18.00 -11.64
CA SER A 48 -0.42 16.61 -11.36
C SER A 48 -1.37 16.52 -10.16
N PHE A 49 -2.05 15.38 -10.02
CA PHE A 49 -2.89 15.05 -8.86
C PHE A 49 -2.12 15.09 -7.53
N ILE A 50 -0.81 14.91 -7.55
CA ILE A 50 0.01 14.90 -6.35
C ILE A 50 0.53 16.30 -6.07
N GLU A 51 0.97 17.02 -7.10
CA GLU A 51 1.72 18.27 -6.95
C GLU A 51 0.85 19.53 -6.88
N TRP A 52 -0.47 19.43 -7.14
CA TRP A 52 -1.34 20.61 -7.21
C TRP A 52 -1.35 21.47 -5.94
N ALA A 53 -0.98 20.90 -4.79
CA ALA A 53 -0.95 21.56 -3.49
C ALA A 53 0.45 21.55 -2.83
N ASP A 54 1.52 21.32 -3.58
CA ASP A 54 2.88 21.25 -3.01
C ASP A 54 3.31 22.57 -2.34
N GLU A 55 3.03 23.70 -2.99
CA GLU A 55 3.31 25.06 -2.46
C GLU A 55 2.41 25.45 -1.25
N LEU A 56 1.45 24.59 -0.91
CA LEU A 56 0.56 24.72 0.25
C LEU A 56 1.02 23.89 1.45
N GLN A 57 2.12 23.15 1.36
CA GLN A 57 2.65 22.36 2.46
C GLN A 57 2.81 23.21 3.75
N PRO A 58 2.32 22.72 4.90
CA PRO A 58 2.55 23.37 6.19
C PRO A 58 4.05 23.49 6.49
N LYS A 59 4.48 24.63 7.02
CA LYS A 59 5.87 24.81 7.45
C LYS A 59 6.15 23.92 8.65
N ASP A 60 7.32 23.27 8.66
CA ASP A 60 7.73 22.47 9.82
C ASP A 60 8.08 23.39 11.00
N PRO A 61 7.31 23.32 12.10
CA PRO A 61 7.51 24.18 13.27
C PRO A 61 8.83 23.93 14.00
N ASN A 62 9.48 22.78 13.84
CA ASN A 62 10.76 22.49 14.49
C ASN A 62 11.92 23.34 13.96
N TYR A 63 11.78 23.88 12.75
CA TYR A 63 12.80 24.73 12.12
C TYR A 63 12.56 26.23 12.36
N ILE A 64 11.53 26.60 13.13
CA ILE A 64 11.22 28.01 13.43
C ILE A 64 11.11 28.18 14.95
N ALA A 65 11.88 29.11 15.50
CA ALA A 65 11.79 29.46 16.91
C ALA A 65 10.46 30.19 17.19
N ASN A 66 9.64 29.66 18.11
CA ASN A 66 8.35 30.20 18.53
C ASN A 66 7.37 30.45 17.37
N PRO A 67 6.88 29.39 16.71
CA PRO A 67 5.91 29.51 15.64
C PRO A 67 4.62 30.18 16.13
N ASP A 68 4.18 31.25 15.47
CA ASP A 68 3.03 32.09 15.86
C ASP A 68 1.83 31.98 14.90
N TRP A 69 1.94 31.16 13.85
CA TRP A 69 0.85 30.91 12.92
C TRP A 69 -0.12 29.85 13.46
N LYS A 70 -1.33 29.83 12.88
CA LYS A 70 -2.36 28.83 13.16
C LYS A 70 -2.51 27.89 11.97
N PRO A 71 -2.99 26.65 12.19
CA PRO A 71 -3.40 25.78 11.09
C PRO A 71 -4.41 26.44 10.17
N VAL A 72 -4.33 26.14 8.87
CA VAL A 72 -5.15 26.73 7.82
C VAL A 72 -6.63 26.47 8.06
N LEU A 73 -6.98 25.29 8.58
CA LEU A 73 -8.35 24.89 8.91
C LEU A 73 -8.70 25.06 10.40
N SER A 74 -7.94 25.88 11.15
CA SER A 74 -8.20 26.10 12.59
C SER A 74 -9.59 26.67 12.91
N ALA A 75 -10.24 27.32 11.95
CA ALA A 75 -11.63 27.79 12.09
C ALA A 75 -12.66 26.65 12.08
N PHE A 76 -12.32 25.50 11.49
CA PHE A 76 -13.18 24.31 11.44
C PHE A 76 -12.77 23.27 12.49
N PHE A 77 -11.50 23.26 12.86
CA PHE A 77 -10.90 22.31 13.79
C PHE A 77 -10.09 23.04 14.87
N GLU A 78 -10.78 23.56 15.88
CA GLU A 78 -10.19 24.43 16.92
C GLU A 78 -9.09 23.74 17.76
N HIS A 79 -9.07 22.41 17.79
CA HIS A 79 -8.11 21.62 18.55
C HIS A 79 -6.83 21.27 17.79
N LEU A 80 -6.73 21.63 16.50
CA LEU A 80 -5.51 21.40 15.73
C LEU A 80 -4.45 22.42 16.12
N ASP A 81 -3.26 21.90 16.41
CA ASP A 81 -2.04 22.70 16.37
C ASP A 81 -1.30 22.52 15.04
N ILE A 82 -0.21 23.28 14.89
CA ILE A 82 0.62 23.30 13.69
C ILE A 82 1.35 21.97 13.42
N TYR A 83 1.60 21.17 14.45
CA TYR A 83 2.20 19.84 14.29
C TYR A 83 1.17 18.86 13.75
N ASP A 84 -0.06 18.92 14.28
CA ASP A 84 -1.19 18.12 13.79
C ASP A 84 -1.45 18.40 12.29
N GLU A 85 -1.38 19.67 11.86
CA GLU A 85 -1.53 20.03 10.44
C GLU A 85 -0.47 19.38 9.54
N LEU A 86 0.79 19.35 9.97
CA LEU A 86 1.89 18.69 9.25
C LEU A 86 1.65 17.17 9.15
N ILE A 87 1.21 16.55 10.25
CA ILE A 87 0.84 15.13 10.31
C ILE A 87 -0.30 14.81 9.33
N PHE A 88 -1.30 15.71 9.24
CA PHE A 88 -2.46 15.52 8.36
C PHE A 88 -2.08 15.70 6.90
N TYR A 89 -1.21 16.68 6.59
CA TYR A 89 -0.66 16.85 5.26
C TYR A 89 0.18 15.64 4.84
N TYR A 90 0.97 15.06 5.75
CA TYR A 90 1.72 13.84 5.48
C TYR A 90 0.80 12.67 5.08
N LEU A 91 -0.31 12.46 5.81
CA LEU A 91 -1.27 11.41 5.46
C LEU A 91 -1.92 11.69 4.09
N LEU A 92 -2.35 12.93 3.85
CA LEU A 92 -2.91 13.36 2.56
C LEU A 92 -1.96 13.04 1.40
N PHE A 93 -0.70 13.46 1.54
CA PHE A 93 0.34 13.23 0.54
C PHE A 93 0.60 11.73 0.32
N THR A 94 0.70 10.96 1.41
CA THR A 94 0.90 9.50 1.36
C THR A 94 -0.20 8.81 0.57
N ILE A 95 -1.46 9.19 0.83
CA ILE A 95 -2.65 8.74 0.12
C ILE A 95 -2.61 9.13 -1.36
N ASN A 96 -2.37 10.40 -1.66
CA ASN A 96 -2.39 10.88 -3.04
C ASN A 96 -1.26 10.28 -3.88
N LYS A 97 -0.11 9.98 -3.27
CA LYS A 97 1.00 9.27 -3.93
C LYS A 97 0.76 7.79 -4.20
N THR A 98 -0.38 7.21 -3.80
CA THR A 98 -0.62 5.76 -3.98
C THR A 98 -0.72 5.36 -5.44
N MET A 99 -1.20 6.29 -6.28
CA MET A 99 -1.35 6.05 -7.71
C MET A 99 -0.12 6.49 -8.52
N SER A 100 0.99 6.90 -7.88
CA SER A 100 2.24 7.27 -8.55
C SER A 100 3.05 6.04 -8.95
N ILE A 101 3.64 6.05 -10.13
CA ILE A 101 4.60 5.04 -10.59
C ILE A 101 5.99 5.63 -10.47
N VAL A 102 6.79 5.14 -9.52
CA VAL A 102 8.16 5.62 -9.31
C VAL A 102 9.17 4.80 -10.11
N LYS A 103 10.27 5.44 -10.52
CA LYS A 103 11.42 4.72 -11.05
C LYS A 103 12.06 3.86 -9.96
N LEU A 104 12.06 2.54 -10.18
CA LEU A 104 12.61 1.60 -9.22
C LEU A 104 14.13 1.65 -9.19
N ASN A 105 14.68 1.61 -7.98
CA ASN A 105 16.09 1.44 -7.69
C ASN A 105 16.26 0.61 -6.41
N PRO A 106 17.48 0.13 -6.10
CA PRO A 106 17.69 -0.75 -4.95
C PRO A 106 17.28 -0.16 -3.59
N TYR A 107 17.21 1.17 -3.46
CA TYR A 107 16.87 1.84 -2.20
C TYR A 107 15.37 2.04 -2.00
N ASN A 108 14.56 2.04 -3.08
CA ASN A 108 13.12 2.27 -2.99
C ASN A 108 12.25 1.05 -3.35
N ALA A 109 12.82 0.01 -3.98
CA ALA A 109 12.06 -1.12 -4.49
C ALA A 109 11.22 -1.84 -3.42
N MET A 110 11.75 -2.00 -2.21
CA MET A 110 11.04 -2.62 -1.09
C MET A 110 9.89 -1.74 -0.61
N ASN A 111 10.11 -0.42 -0.47
CA ASN A 111 9.08 0.53 -0.04
C ASN A 111 7.97 0.64 -1.10
N ASP A 112 8.31 0.71 -2.37
CA ASP A 112 7.32 0.72 -3.45
C ASP A 112 6.46 -0.55 -3.41
N PHE A 113 7.06 -1.73 -3.27
CA PHE A 113 6.31 -2.98 -3.18
C PHE A 113 5.41 -3.02 -1.93
N MET A 114 5.96 -2.70 -0.75
CA MET A 114 5.19 -2.70 0.50
C MET A 114 4.02 -1.71 0.47
N LYS A 115 4.20 -0.51 -0.09
CA LYS A 115 3.14 0.50 -0.21
C LYS A 115 1.95 -0.06 -0.99
N ASN A 116 2.24 -0.58 -2.18
CA ASN A 116 1.23 -1.11 -3.10
C ASN A 116 0.57 -2.37 -2.53
N TYR A 117 1.34 -3.27 -1.94
CA TYR A 117 0.83 -4.45 -1.28
C TYR A 117 -0.11 -4.07 -0.13
N CYS A 118 0.32 -3.21 0.79
CA CYS A 118 -0.49 -2.81 1.94
C CYS A 118 -1.77 -2.10 1.52
N PHE A 119 -1.71 -1.19 0.55
CA PHE A 119 -2.90 -0.54 0.00
C PHE A 119 -3.89 -1.55 -0.59
N PHE A 120 -3.39 -2.48 -1.40
CA PHE A 120 -4.20 -3.55 -1.98
C PHE A 120 -4.84 -4.44 -0.90
N GLN A 121 -4.09 -4.83 0.14
CA GLN A 121 -4.61 -5.67 1.24
C GLN A 121 -5.62 -4.93 2.12
N LEU A 122 -5.42 -3.65 2.40
CA LEU A 122 -6.40 -2.83 3.14
C LEU A 122 -7.76 -2.81 2.42
N ALA A 123 -7.76 -2.83 1.09
CA ALA A 123 -8.97 -2.94 0.27
C ALA A 123 -9.66 -4.32 0.37
N GLN A 124 -8.97 -5.37 0.83
CA GLN A 124 -9.53 -6.73 0.93
C GLN A 124 -10.15 -7.01 2.30
N LEU A 125 -9.56 -6.48 3.37
CA LEU A 125 -9.72 -7.00 4.73
C LEU A 125 -11.16 -6.93 5.27
N THR A 126 -11.92 -5.88 4.98
CA THR A 126 -13.28 -5.69 5.51
C THR A 126 -14.18 -6.90 5.25
N ASP A 127 -14.05 -7.48 4.07
CA ASP A 127 -14.92 -8.54 3.57
C ASP A 127 -14.31 -9.94 3.75
N ALA A 128 -13.16 -10.08 4.42
CA ALA A 128 -12.54 -11.37 4.70
C ALA A 128 -13.26 -12.05 5.88
N THR A 129 -14.21 -12.93 5.56
CA THR A 129 -15.10 -13.60 6.53
C THR A 129 -14.46 -14.78 7.26
N SER A 130 -13.36 -15.32 6.72
CA SER A 130 -12.58 -16.41 7.32
C SER A 130 -11.75 -15.94 8.52
N LEU A 131 -11.52 -14.63 8.62
CA LEU A 131 -10.82 -14.00 9.73
C LEU A 131 -11.83 -13.58 10.81
N ILE A 132 -11.51 -13.90 12.06
CA ILE A 132 -12.25 -13.32 13.19
C ILE A 132 -11.92 -11.82 13.32
N ASP A 133 -12.78 -11.07 14.01
CA ASP A 133 -12.67 -9.62 14.10
C ASP A 133 -11.32 -9.16 14.69
N GLU A 134 -10.79 -9.87 15.69
CA GLU A 134 -9.47 -9.55 16.26
C GLU A 134 -8.34 -9.72 15.23
N GLN A 135 -8.37 -10.77 14.42
CA GLN A 135 -7.37 -11.02 13.39
C GLN A 135 -7.47 -9.97 12.28
N ARG A 136 -8.70 -9.63 11.86
CA ARG A 136 -8.93 -8.58 10.86
C ARG A 136 -8.42 -7.22 11.34
N GLN A 137 -8.66 -6.89 12.61
CA GLN A 137 -8.15 -5.66 13.22
C GLN A 137 -6.63 -5.65 13.26
N GLN A 138 -6.00 -6.73 13.74
CA GLN A 138 -4.54 -6.85 13.81
C GLN A 138 -3.88 -6.67 12.44
N LEU A 139 -4.41 -7.33 11.41
CA LEU A 139 -3.90 -7.20 10.04
C LEU A 139 -4.15 -5.81 9.46
N ARG A 140 -5.29 -5.19 9.75
CA ARG A 140 -5.56 -3.83 9.30
C ARG A 140 -4.57 -2.83 9.89
N ASP A 141 -4.34 -2.90 11.19
CA ASP A 141 -3.36 -2.05 11.86
C ASP A 141 -1.94 -2.32 11.34
N PHE A 142 -1.62 -3.59 11.06
CA PHE A 142 -0.34 -4.00 10.48
C PHE A 142 -0.11 -3.44 9.07
N PHE A 143 -1.06 -3.62 8.15
CA PHE A 143 -0.93 -3.10 6.79
C PHE A 143 -0.95 -1.58 6.76
N PHE A 144 -1.78 -0.94 7.57
CA PHE A 144 -1.82 0.51 7.63
C PHE A 144 -0.53 1.10 8.19
N PHE A 145 0.05 0.49 9.23
CA PHE A 145 1.36 0.88 9.74
C PHE A 145 2.43 0.84 8.64
N PHE A 146 2.51 -0.25 7.89
CA PHE A 146 3.51 -0.37 6.82
C PHE A 146 3.22 0.52 5.62
N TYR A 147 1.95 0.74 5.30
CA TYR A 147 1.55 1.68 4.27
C TYR A 147 2.10 3.09 4.57
N LEU A 148 1.97 3.58 5.81
CA LEU A 148 2.59 4.84 6.22
C LEU A 148 4.12 4.76 6.22
N TYR A 149 4.68 3.72 6.82
CA TYR A 149 6.14 3.50 6.92
C TYR A 149 6.89 3.60 5.59
N THR A 150 6.23 3.35 4.46
CA THR A 150 6.85 3.44 3.13
C THR A 150 7.26 4.86 2.72
N HIS A 151 6.83 5.91 3.42
CA HIS A 151 7.31 7.28 3.23
C HIS A 151 8.15 7.74 4.43
N PRO A 152 9.24 8.50 4.21
CA PRO A 152 10.08 9.01 5.29
C PRO A 152 9.25 9.80 6.31
N VAL A 153 9.26 9.34 7.55
CA VAL A 153 8.42 9.89 8.61
C VAL A 153 9.03 9.61 9.98
N ASN A 154 8.73 10.44 10.98
CA ASN A 154 9.13 10.18 12.36
C ASN A 154 8.17 9.16 13.04
N GLU A 155 8.59 8.66 14.20
CA GLU A 155 7.80 7.68 14.96
C GLU A 155 6.43 8.25 15.39
N GLU A 156 6.38 9.51 15.80
CA GLU A 156 5.14 10.16 16.26
C GLU A 156 4.05 10.09 15.19
N THR A 157 4.34 10.54 13.97
CA THR A 157 3.38 10.55 12.85
C THR A 157 2.92 9.14 12.45
N LEU A 158 3.77 8.10 12.60
CA LEU A 158 3.36 6.71 12.33
C LEU A 158 2.25 6.22 13.27
N TYR A 159 2.18 6.76 14.48
CA TYR A 159 1.18 6.40 15.49
C TYR A 159 0.06 7.45 15.65
N SER A 160 0.09 8.53 14.86
CA SER A 160 -0.89 9.61 14.94
C SER A 160 -2.27 9.22 14.44
N PHE A 161 -2.41 8.12 13.70
CA PHE A 161 -3.69 7.67 13.16
C PHE A 161 -4.05 6.26 13.62
N SER A 162 -5.33 6.04 13.85
CA SER A 162 -5.86 4.72 14.22
C SER A 162 -7.26 4.53 13.66
N PHE A 163 -7.69 3.27 13.55
CA PHE A 163 -9.05 2.96 13.14
C PHE A 163 -10.01 2.93 14.33
N ARG A 164 -11.14 3.61 14.19
CA ARG A 164 -12.29 3.52 15.09
C ARG A 164 -13.48 2.94 14.33
N GLY A 165 -13.74 1.65 14.52
CA GLY A 165 -14.63 0.94 13.59
C GLY A 165 -13.96 0.86 12.22
N GLN A 166 -14.61 1.32 11.15
CA GLN A 166 -13.99 1.44 9.83
C GLN A 166 -13.32 2.79 9.59
N ASP A 167 -13.62 3.79 10.41
CA ASP A 167 -13.16 5.15 10.17
C ASP A 167 -11.71 5.34 10.62
N LEU A 168 -10.90 5.95 9.76
CA LEU A 168 -9.58 6.42 10.13
C LEU A 168 -9.70 7.76 10.85
N VAL A 169 -9.15 7.83 12.06
CA VAL A 169 -9.19 9.02 12.91
C VAL A 169 -7.79 9.43 13.33
N HIS A 170 -7.60 10.74 13.52
CA HIS A 170 -6.43 11.24 14.23
C HIS A 170 -6.53 10.90 15.72
N THR A 171 -5.59 10.13 16.24
CA THR A 171 -5.63 9.55 17.59
C THR A 171 -5.72 10.63 18.68
N LYS A 172 -5.02 11.75 18.54
CA LYS A 172 -4.98 12.82 19.55
C LYS A 172 -6.27 13.64 19.59
N THR A 173 -6.87 13.96 18.44
CA THR A 173 -8.03 14.88 18.36
C THR A 173 -9.35 14.19 18.03
N ASN A 174 -9.33 12.90 17.69
CA ASN A 174 -10.47 12.11 17.21
C ASN A 174 -11.16 12.74 15.97
N ILE A 175 -10.41 13.50 15.16
CA ILE A 175 -10.90 14.03 13.89
C ILE A 175 -10.95 12.89 12.87
N HIS A 176 -12.09 12.74 12.21
CA HIS A 176 -12.25 11.79 11.10
C HIS A 176 -11.55 12.31 9.85
N MET A 177 -10.67 11.49 9.27
CA MET A 177 -9.83 11.92 8.14
C MET A 177 -10.65 12.20 6.88
N GLU A 178 -11.75 11.47 6.66
CA GLU A 178 -12.68 11.73 5.54
C GLU A 178 -13.28 13.15 5.63
N HIS A 179 -13.67 13.58 6.83
CA HIS A 179 -14.18 14.92 7.05
C HIS A 179 -13.09 15.98 6.87
N TYR A 180 -11.90 15.77 7.43
CA TYR A 180 -10.79 16.71 7.29
C TYR A 180 -10.39 16.91 5.83
N PHE A 181 -10.16 15.83 5.06
CA PHE A 181 -9.79 15.95 3.66
C PHE A 181 -10.89 16.56 2.81
N SER A 182 -12.16 16.32 3.12
CA SER A 182 -13.26 17.02 2.44
C SER A 182 -13.15 18.53 2.65
N VAL A 183 -13.04 18.97 3.91
CA VAL A 183 -12.97 20.41 4.26
C VAL A 183 -11.69 21.04 3.71
N TYR A 184 -10.56 20.31 3.69
CA TYR A 184 -9.30 20.78 3.09
C TYR A 184 -9.47 21.18 1.62
N HIS A 185 -10.04 20.29 0.80
CA HIS A 185 -10.23 20.58 -0.62
C HIS A 185 -11.28 21.67 -0.84
N ASP A 186 -12.38 21.66 -0.08
CA ASP A 186 -13.42 22.69 -0.18
C ASP A 186 -12.84 24.08 0.15
N TYR A 187 -12.03 24.18 1.21
CA TYR A 187 -11.39 25.42 1.61
C TYR A 187 -10.51 26.01 0.49
N TYR A 188 -9.62 25.20 -0.10
CA TYR A 188 -8.75 25.70 -1.17
C TYR A 188 -9.50 25.99 -2.47
N SER A 189 -10.59 25.27 -2.76
CA SER A 189 -11.46 25.56 -3.90
C SER A 189 -12.19 26.90 -3.73
N GLU A 190 -12.77 27.16 -2.55
CA GLU A 190 -13.48 28.40 -2.24
C GLU A 190 -12.55 29.61 -2.11
N ASN A 191 -11.30 29.40 -1.70
CA ASN A 191 -10.31 30.45 -1.48
C ASN A 191 -9.26 30.52 -2.61
N LEU A 192 -9.54 29.98 -3.79
CA LEU A 192 -8.56 29.89 -4.89
C LEU A 192 -7.89 31.23 -5.22
N ASP A 193 -8.64 32.33 -5.26
CA ASP A 193 -8.09 33.66 -5.57
C ASP A 193 -7.04 34.13 -4.55
N LYS A 194 -7.15 33.72 -3.28
CA LYS A 194 -6.16 34.00 -2.23
C LYS A 194 -4.85 33.22 -2.45
N TYR A 195 -4.93 32.07 -3.12
CA TYR A 195 -3.82 31.14 -3.32
C TYR A 195 -3.41 31.00 -4.79
N ARG A 196 -3.85 31.90 -5.67
CA ARG A 196 -3.64 31.82 -7.13
C ARG A 196 -2.16 31.75 -7.52
N ASP A 197 -1.27 32.35 -6.73
CA ASP A 197 0.19 32.29 -6.96
C ASP A 197 0.81 30.94 -6.58
N LYS A 198 0.05 30.08 -5.90
CA LYS A 198 0.48 28.76 -5.40
C LYS A 198 -0.29 27.59 -6.00
N LEU A 199 -1.51 27.85 -6.47
CA LEU A 199 -2.42 26.87 -7.06
C LEU A 199 -2.47 27.07 -8.57
N VAL A 200 -2.04 26.05 -9.31
CA VAL A 200 -1.98 26.03 -10.78
C VAL A 200 -3.21 25.39 -11.44
N ILE A 201 -4.15 24.91 -10.62
CA ILE A 201 -5.35 24.19 -11.06
C ILE A 201 -6.65 24.95 -10.74
N ALA A 202 -7.70 24.65 -11.48
CA ALA A 202 -9.03 25.24 -11.37
C ALA A 202 -9.89 24.59 -10.26
N PRO A 203 -10.98 25.24 -9.82
CA PRO A 203 -11.83 24.70 -8.73
C PRO A 203 -12.43 23.32 -9.03
N HIS A 204 -12.77 23.05 -10.29
CA HIS A 204 -13.32 21.75 -10.70
C HIS A 204 -12.25 20.64 -10.69
N GLU A 205 -10.98 20.99 -10.94
CA GLU A 205 -9.83 20.08 -10.83
C GLU A 205 -9.54 19.79 -9.35
N ILE A 206 -9.62 20.79 -8.45
CA ILE A 206 -9.53 20.57 -6.99
C ILE A 206 -10.64 19.61 -6.53
N ASN A 207 -11.85 19.74 -7.07
CA ASN A 207 -12.94 18.83 -6.77
C ASN A 207 -12.70 17.41 -7.31
N ALA A 208 -12.06 17.26 -8.47
CA ALA A 208 -11.61 15.95 -8.96
C ALA A 208 -10.56 15.33 -8.02
N CYS A 209 -9.58 16.12 -7.55
CA CYS A 209 -8.61 15.70 -6.54
C CYS A 209 -9.28 15.25 -5.24
N LYS A 210 -10.29 16.02 -4.77
CA LYS A 210 -11.08 15.67 -3.59
C LYS A 210 -11.71 14.29 -3.75
N HIS A 211 -12.40 14.05 -4.86
CA HIS A 211 -13.05 12.76 -5.10
C HIS A 211 -12.06 11.60 -5.14
N LEU A 212 -10.90 11.76 -5.80
CA LEU A 212 -9.86 10.71 -5.84
C LEU A 212 -9.24 10.48 -4.47
N THR A 213 -8.86 11.53 -3.75
CA THR A 213 -8.32 11.43 -2.39
C THR A 213 -9.28 10.69 -1.46
N LEU A 214 -10.57 11.06 -1.47
CA LEU A 214 -11.58 10.43 -0.61
C LEU A 214 -11.84 8.98 -1.00
N GLU A 215 -11.81 8.64 -2.30
CA GLU A 215 -11.97 7.25 -2.75
C GLU A 215 -10.78 6.37 -2.34
N LEU A 216 -9.55 6.91 -2.42
CA LEU A 216 -8.35 6.22 -1.93
C LEU A 216 -8.41 6.02 -0.41
N LEU A 217 -8.84 7.03 0.35
CA LEU A 217 -9.06 6.91 1.80
C LEU A 217 -10.12 5.86 2.11
N ARG A 218 -11.27 5.89 1.45
CA ARG A 218 -12.34 4.90 1.65
C ARG A 218 -11.89 3.49 1.33
N THR A 219 -10.98 3.32 0.38
CA THR A 219 -10.34 2.04 0.07
C THR A 219 -9.47 1.57 1.24
N ILE A 220 -8.68 2.44 1.84
CA ILE A 220 -7.88 2.15 3.06
C ILE A 220 -8.77 1.80 4.25
N GLU A 221 -9.91 2.49 4.39
CA GLU A 221 -10.93 2.25 5.42
C GLU A 221 -11.78 1.00 5.13
N GLY A 222 -11.62 0.39 3.95
CA GLY A 222 -12.39 -0.76 3.50
C GLY A 222 -13.89 -0.47 3.34
N LYS A 223 -14.23 0.77 2.95
CA LYS A 223 -15.58 1.27 2.62
C LYS A 223 -15.85 1.30 1.11
N SER A 224 -14.82 1.11 0.28
CA SER A 224 -14.93 0.99 -1.18
C SER A 224 -14.98 -0.48 -1.60
N PRO A 225 -15.50 -0.78 -2.81
CA PRO A 225 -15.40 -2.14 -3.37
C PRO A 225 -13.95 -2.64 -3.40
N LYS A 226 -13.77 -3.95 -3.21
CA LYS A 226 -12.46 -4.60 -3.30
C LYS A 226 -11.75 -4.24 -4.60
N LEU A 227 -10.45 -4.00 -4.49
CA LEU A 227 -9.57 -3.98 -5.65
C LEU A 227 -9.27 -5.40 -6.10
N ALA A 228 -9.14 -5.62 -7.40
CA ALA A 228 -8.68 -6.89 -7.95
C ALA A 228 -7.46 -6.66 -8.83
N MET A 229 -6.45 -7.52 -8.70
CA MET A 229 -5.41 -7.65 -9.70
C MET A 229 -6.02 -8.15 -11.02
N PRO A 230 -5.78 -7.47 -12.15
CA PRO A 230 -6.28 -7.87 -13.47
C PRO A 230 -5.95 -9.31 -13.84
N PRO A 231 -6.81 -9.98 -14.63
CA PRO A 231 -6.52 -11.31 -15.18
C PRO A 231 -5.28 -11.30 -16.07
N GLU A 232 -4.58 -12.42 -16.09
CA GLU A 232 -3.40 -12.70 -16.91
C GLU A 232 -3.42 -14.19 -17.27
N GLU A 233 -3.18 -14.51 -18.54
CA GLU A 233 -3.21 -15.88 -19.04
C GLU A 233 -2.21 -16.78 -18.28
N GLY A 234 -2.70 -17.92 -17.80
CA GLY A 234 -1.91 -18.88 -17.04
C GLY A 234 -1.60 -18.45 -15.60
N LEU A 235 -2.22 -17.39 -15.09
CA LEU A 235 -2.09 -16.94 -13.70
C LEU A 235 -3.44 -16.97 -12.94
N GLU A 236 -4.48 -17.59 -13.52
CA GLU A 236 -5.86 -17.51 -13.03
C GLU A 236 -6.00 -18.03 -11.59
N ASP A 237 -5.44 -19.19 -11.29
CA ASP A 237 -5.50 -19.79 -9.94
C ASP A 237 -4.71 -18.98 -8.91
N VAL A 238 -3.54 -18.47 -9.31
CA VAL A 238 -2.69 -17.61 -8.47
C VAL A 238 -3.39 -16.29 -8.17
N LEU A 239 -3.97 -15.64 -9.18
CA LEU A 239 -4.73 -14.40 -9.02
C LEU A 239 -5.99 -14.61 -8.19
N ARG A 240 -6.62 -15.79 -8.24
CA ARG A 240 -7.74 -16.13 -7.37
C ARG A 240 -7.31 -16.20 -5.90
N LEU A 241 -6.17 -16.81 -5.59
CA LEU A 241 -5.60 -16.81 -4.23
C LEU A 241 -5.18 -15.40 -3.76
N ILE A 242 -4.85 -14.49 -4.68
CA ILE A 242 -4.45 -13.12 -4.35
C ILE A 242 -5.67 -12.22 -4.11
N ASN A 243 -6.66 -12.28 -5.00
CA ASN A 243 -7.83 -11.41 -5.02
C ASN A 243 -8.93 -11.85 -4.04
N ASP A 244 -8.85 -13.06 -3.50
CA ASP A 244 -9.83 -13.60 -2.55
C ASP A 244 -9.13 -14.23 -1.34
N VAL A 245 -9.03 -13.42 -0.28
CA VAL A 245 -8.42 -13.80 1.01
C VAL A 245 -9.13 -15.01 1.63
N ASP A 246 -10.46 -15.08 1.50
CA ASP A 246 -11.23 -16.20 2.04
C ASP A 246 -10.90 -17.47 1.27
N TYR A 247 -10.84 -17.40 -0.06
CA TYR A 247 -10.45 -18.52 -0.88
C TYR A 247 -9.03 -19.03 -0.56
N LEU A 248 -8.07 -18.13 -0.31
CA LEU A 248 -6.72 -18.52 0.12
C LEU A 248 -6.74 -19.26 1.46
N ILE A 249 -7.39 -18.69 2.48
CA ILE A 249 -7.42 -19.26 3.82
C ILE A 249 -8.12 -20.63 3.81
N HIS A 250 -9.25 -20.74 3.11
CA HIS A 250 -9.97 -22.00 2.95
C HIS A 250 -9.13 -23.05 2.20
N SER A 251 -8.56 -22.68 1.05
CA SER A 251 -7.73 -23.60 0.25
C SER A 251 -6.52 -24.11 1.05
N TYR A 252 -5.89 -23.25 1.84
CA TYR A 252 -4.78 -23.62 2.70
C TYR A 252 -5.21 -24.57 3.83
N ALA A 253 -6.31 -24.25 4.52
CA ALA A 253 -6.83 -25.03 5.63
C ALA A 253 -7.33 -26.42 5.19
N GLU A 254 -7.96 -26.52 4.01
CA GLU A 254 -8.39 -27.79 3.43
C GLU A 254 -7.20 -28.64 2.96
N ASN A 255 -6.30 -28.04 2.18
CA ASN A 255 -5.13 -28.73 1.67
C ASN A 255 -4.00 -27.78 1.27
N LYS A 256 -3.08 -27.50 2.21
CA LYS A 256 -1.85 -26.73 1.97
C LYS A 256 -1.02 -27.21 0.76
N THR A 257 -1.04 -28.51 0.45
CA THR A 257 -0.29 -29.04 -0.71
C THR A 257 -0.82 -28.56 -2.05
N THR A 258 -2.10 -28.17 -2.14
CA THR A 258 -2.68 -27.55 -3.33
C THR A 258 -2.11 -26.16 -3.53
N VAL A 259 -2.06 -25.35 -2.47
CA VAL A 259 -1.48 -23.99 -2.52
C VAL A 259 0.01 -24.05 -2.85
N PHE A 260 0.77 -24.94 -2.21
CA PHE A 260 2.18 -25.14 -2.54
C PHE A 260 2.38 -25.69 -3.95
N GLY A 261 1.47 -26.54 -4.44
CA GLY A 261 1.43 -26.99 -5.83
C GLY A 261 1.30 -25.82 -6.82
N MET A 262 0.43 -24.85 -6.54
CA MET A 262 0.29 -23.65 -7.37
C MET A 262 1.57 -22.79 -7.38
N MET A 263 2.24 -22.65 -6.22
CA MET A 263 3.55 -21.97 -6.15
C MET A 263 4.63 -22.70 -6.96
N ARG A 264 4.64 -24.04 -6.90
CA ARG A 264 5.54 -24.88 -7.69
C ARG A 264 5.28 -24.72 -9.18
N ASP A 265 4.02 -24.79 -9.59
CA ASP A 265 3.64 -24.72 -10.99
C ASP A 265 4.01 -23.35 -11.58
N PHE A 266 3.86 -22.27 -10.81
CA PHE A 266 4.38 -20.94 -11.17
C PHE A 266 5.89 -20.94 -11.42
N LEU A 267 6.69 -21.53 -10.52
CA LEU A 267 8.15 -21.61 -10.66
C LEU A 267 8.63 -22.50 -11.81
N SER A 268 7.77 -23.40 -12.29
CA SER A 268 8.07 -24.27 -13.43
C SER A 268 7.81 -23.61 -14.79
N ASP A 269 7.04 -22.53 -14.81
CA ASP A 269 6.70 -21.79 -16.02
C ASP A 269 7.86 -20.90 -16.47
N GLN A 270 8.20 -20.96 -17.77
CA GLN A 270 9.29 -20.17 -18.35
C GLN A 270 8.84 -18.78 -18.81
N HIS A 271 7.53 -18.49 -18.81
CA HIS A 271 6.97 -17.22 -19.28
C HIS A 271 6.93 -16.16 -18.17
N SER A 272 8.09 -15.77 -17.64
CA SER A 272 8.14 -14.72 -16.62
C SER A 272 8.03 -13.32 -17.24
N THR A 273 7.06 -12.53 -16.75
CA THR A 273 6.90 -11.10 -17.04
C THR A 273 6.94 -10.32 -15.72
N PRO A 274 7.22 -9.00 -15.73
CA PRO A 274 7.21 -8.19 -14.51
C PRO A 274 5.90 -8.28 -13.72
N TYR A 275 4.76 -8.37 -14.41
CA TYR A 275 3.45 -8.52 -13.76
C TYR A 275 3.27 -9.89 -13.10
N ARG A 276 3.68 -10.97 -13.77
CA ARG A 276 3.60 -12.33 -13.22
C ARG A 276 4.50 -12.47 -11.99
N GLU A 277 5.71 -11.93 -12.06
CA GLU A 277 6.63 -11.87 -10.93
C GLU A 277 6.01 -11.08 -9.77
N HIS A 278 5.38 -9.93 -10.03
CA HIS A 278 4.65 -9.19 -9.01
C HIS A 278 3.52 -10.01 -8.39
N GLY A 279 2.73 -10.72 -9.21
CA GLY A 279 1.68 -11.62 -8.73
C GLY A 279 2.23 -12.68 -7.77
N PHE A 280 3.33 -13.35 -8.13
CA PHE A 280 3.95 -14.35 -7.27
C PHE A 280 4.48 -13.77 -5.96
N ARG A 281 5.16 -12.61 -6.01
CA ARG A 281 5.59 -11.90 -4.80
C ARG A 281 4.40 -11.55 -3.89
N THR A 282 3.30 -11.09 -4.47
CA THR A 282 2.05 -10.80 -3.73
C THR A 282 1.46 -12.07 -3.11
N LEU A 283 1.42 -13.20 -3.82
CA LEU A 283 0.98 -14.48 -3.25
C LEU A 283 1.84 -14.92 -2.06
N LEU A 284 3.17 -14.81 -2.17
CA LEU A 284 4.08 -15.15 -1.08
C LEU A 284 3.85 -14.26 0.14
N GLN A 285 3.64 -12.96 -0.06
CA GLN A 285 3.32 -12.07 1.07
C GLN A 285 1.93 -12.30 1.63
N ASN A 286 0.95 -12.76 0.83
CA ASN A 286 -0.32 -13.24 1.37
C ASN A 286 -0.11 -14.46 2.28
N TYR A 287 0.72 -15.42 1.88
CA TYR A 287 1.09 -16.53 2.75
C TYR A 287 1.75 -16.05 4.06
N VAL A 288 2.67 -15.07 3.97
CA VAL A 288 3.28 -14.45 5.15
C VAL A 288 2.23 -13.81 6.07
N CYS A 289 1.36 -12.96 5.53
CA CYS A 289 0.48 -12.13 6.34
C CYS A 289 -0.77 -12.86 6.83
N TYR A 290 -1.31 -13.81 6.05
CA TYR A 290 -2.53 -14.52 6.42
C TYR A 290 -2.28 -15.88 7.08
N ILE A 291 -1.11 -16.50 6.87
CA ILE A 291 -0.77 -17.79 7.45
C ILE A 291 0.35 -17.65 8.50
N LEU A 292 1.55 -17.21 8.09
CA LEU A 292 2.71 -17.17 8.99
C LEU A 292 2.58 -16.14 10.13
N TYR A 293 1.83 -15.06 9.91
CA TYR A 293 1.53 -14.07 10.95
C TYR A 293 0.91 -14.71 12.19
N PHE A 294 -0.01 -15.67 11.99
CA PHE A 294 -0.75 -16.32 13.07
C PHE A 294 -0.15 -17.67 13.48
N LYS A 295 0.52 -18.37 12.56
CA LYS A 295 1.15 -19.68 12.79
C LYS A 295 2.46 -19.78 12.02
N PHE A 296 3.53 -19.27 12.60
CA PHE A 296 4.82 -19.22 11.92
C PHE A 296 5.40 -20.61 11.61
N ASP A 297 5.14 -21.61 12.45
CA ASP A 297 5.62 -23.00 12.27
C ASP A 297 5.14 -23.66 10.96
N GLU A 298 4.09 -23.12 10.33
CA GLU A 298 3.63 -23.57 9.00
C GLU A 298 4.71 -23.41 7.92
N ILE A 299 5.75 -22.60 8.16
CA ILE A 299 6.91 -22.48 7.28
C ILE A 299 7.65 -23.81 7.10
N HIS A 300 7.63 -24.69 8.10
CA HIS A 300 8.28 -26.00 8.00
C HIS A 300 7.58 -26.88 6.96
N ASP A 301 6.25 -26.83 6.87
CA ASP A 301 5.50 -27.59 5.87
C ASP A 301 5.81 -27.13 4.44
N LEU A 302 6.01 -25.82 4.25
CA LEU A 302 6.46 -25.26 2.98
C LEU A 302 7.84 -25.80 2.61
N VAL A 303 8.80 -25.73 3.53
CA VAL A 303 10.15 -26.29 3.32
C VAL A 303 10.10 -27.79 3.02
N ASP A 304 9.32 -28.54 3.79
CA ASP A 304 9.17 -29.98 3.61
C ASP A 304 8.56 -30.36 2.26
N TYR A 305 7.63 -29.54 1.75
CA TYR A 305 7.05 -29.73 0.42
C TYR A 305 8.08 -29.53 -0.69
N PHE A 306 8.93 -28.52 -0.56
CA PHE A 306 9.93 -28.16 -1.58
C PHE A 306 11.31 -28.81 -1.38
N LYS A 307 11.52 -29.65 -0.36
CA LYS A 307 12.82 -30.27 -0.06
C LYS A 307 13.42 -31.09 -1.20
N SER A 308 12.58 -31.69 -2.06
CA SER A 308 13.05 -32.43 -3.24
C SER A 308 13.51 -31.51 -4.39
N THR A 309 13.29 -30.20 -4.27
CA THR A 309 13.69 -29.20 -5.26
C THR A 309 14.31 -27.98 -4.55
N PRO A 310 15.53 -28.12 -3.99
CA PRO A 310 16.15 -27.10 -3.14
C PRO A 310 16.27 -25.71 -3.76
N SER A 311 16.44 -25.63 -5.09
CA SER A 311 16.50 -24.34 -5.81
C SER A 311 15.18 -23.56 -5.72
N TRP A 312 14.04 -24.24 -5.84
CA TRP A 312 12.72 -23.63 -5.70
C TRP A 312 12.43 -23.23 -4.26
N CYS A 313 12.81 -24.09 -3.29
CA CYS A 313 12.73 -23.76 -1.88
C CYS A 313 13.53 -22.48 -1.57
N GLY A 314 14.79 -22.42 -2.04
CA GLY A 314 15.64 -21.25 -1.94
C GLY A 314 14.98 -19.98 -2.50
N THR A 315 14.44 -20.03 -3.71
CA THR A 315 13.75 -18.87 -4.29
C THR A 315 12.57 -18.40 -3.44
N ILE A 316 11.73 -19.31 -2.96
CA ILE A 316 10.54 -18.96 -2.16
C ILE A 316 10.95 -18.37 -0.82
N ILE A 317 11.85 -19.05 -0.08
CA ILE A 317 12.31 -18.61 1.23
C ILE A 317 12.95 -17.23 1.12
N ASN A 318 13.89 -17.01 0.19
CA ASN A 318 14.53 -15.70 0.08
C ASN A 318 13.54 -14.58 -0.27
N LYS A 319 12.54 -14.83 -1.11
CA LYS A 319 11.47 -13.86 -1.38
C LYS A 319 10.61 -13.55 -0.16
N ILE A 320 10.24 -14.56 0.62
CA ILE A 320 9.50 -14.38 1.88
C ILE A 320 10.27 -13.45 2.83
N PHE A 321 11.60 -13.60 2.91
CA PHE A 321 12.42 -12.88 3.88
C PHE A 321 12.98 -11.53 3.41
N THR A 322 13.12 -11.30 2.10
CA THR A 322 13.81 -10.11 1.56
C THR A 322 12.94 -9.17 0.74
N ASP A 323 11.80 -9.62 0.18
CA ASP A 323 10.96 -8.74 -0.65
C ASP A 323 10.20 -7.67 0.15
N ALA A 324 10.00 -7.90 1.45
CA ALA A 324 9.37 -6.99 2.40
C ALA A 324 9.88 -7.25 3.82
N ILE A 325 9.72 -6.28 4.72
CA ILE A 325 10.07 -6.43 6.15
C ILE A 325 8.92 -6.98 7.02
N PHE A 326 7.84 -7.47 6.40
CA PHE A 326 6.69 -8.00 7.12
C PHE A 326 7.08 -9.16 8.05
N ILE A 327 7.82 -10.14 7.53
CA ILE A 327 8.24 -11.30 8.32
C ILE A 327 9.13 -10.88 9.50
N GLN A 328 10.03 -9.89 9.32
CA GLN A 328 10.86 -9.36 10.40
C GLN A 328 10.01 -8.78 11.53
N LYS A 329 8.97 -8.01 11.19
CA LYS A 329 8.06 -7.43 12.19
C LYS A 329 7.23 -8.49 12.89
N ILE A 330 6.72 -9.47 12.13
CA ILE A 330 5.97 -10.63 12.67
C ILE A 330 6.82 -11.38 13.69
N MET A 331 8.07 -11.72 13.32
CA MET A 331 9.00 -12.43 14.20
C MET A 331 9.25 -11.65 15.50
N ARG A 332 9.48 -10.33 15.40
CA ARG A 332 9.68 -9.48 16.58
C ARG A 332 8.43 -9.39 17.46
N GLN A 333 7.24 -9.25 16.88
CA GLN A 333 5.97 -9.16 17.62
C GLN A 333 5.65 -10.48 18.33
N ASN A 334 5.90 -11.60 17.66
CA ASN A 334 5.58 -12.94 18.17
C ASN A 334 6.74 -13.60 18.94
N ARG A 335 7.88 -12.91 19.07
CA ARG A 335 9.11 -13.38 19.74
C ARG A 335 9.64 -14.70 19.17
N ILE A 336 9.60 -14.81 17.84
CA ILE A 336 10.11 -15.97 17.11
C ILE A 336 11.63 -15.87 17.03
N ASP A 337 12.32 -16.88 17.54
CA ASP A 337 13.77 -17.02 17.43
C ASP A 337 14.13 -17.83 16.18
N LEU A 338 14.75 -17.18 15.20
CA LEU A 338 15.10 -17.83 13.93
C LEU A 338 16.11 -18.98 14.09
N THR A 339 16.88 -18.99 15.18
CA THR A 339 17.83 -20.07 15.45
C THR A 339 17.15 -21.42 15.66
N GLU A 340 15.86 -21.43 16.00
CA GLU A 340 15.04 -22.65 16.12
C GLU A 340 14.59 -23.21 14.75
N TYR A 341 14.82 -22.48 13.66
CA TYR A 341 14.34 -22.80 12.31
C TYR A 341 15.51 -23.11 11.35
N GLU A 342 16.45 -23.97 11.75
CA GLU A 342 17.65 -24.30 10.96
C GLU A 342 17.34 -24.77 9.53
N ASN A 343 16.25 -25.55 9.36
CA ASN A 343 15.80 -26.03 8.05
C ASN A 343 15.24 -24.93 7.13
N VAL A 344 14.93 -23.75 7.68
CA VAL A 344 14.58 -22.57 6.88
C VAL A 344 15.85 -21.79 6.56
N VAL A 345 16.70 -21.58 7.56
CA VAL A 345 17.93 -20.79 7.44
C VAL A 345 18.93 -21.40 6.45
N GLU A 346 18.93 -22.73 6.27
CA GLU A 346 19.79 -23.40 5.28
C GLU A 346 19.55 -22.90 3.85
N PHE A 347 18.36 -22.38 3.55
CA PHE A 347 17.97 -21.85 2.24
C PHE A 347 18.28 -20.36 2.05
N PHE A 348 18.77 -19.67 3.07
CA PHE A 348 19.06 -18.23 2.98
C PHE A 348 20.25 -17.95 2.06
N ASP A 349 20.04 -17.00 1.14
CA ASP A 349 21.08 -16.39 0.32
C ASP A 349 21.89 -15.36 1.12
N GLU A 350 22.83 -14.68 0.46
CA GLU A 350 23.70 -13.69 1.10
C GLU A 350 22.91 -12.51 1.71
N GLU A 351 21.83 -12.08 1.06
CA GLU A 351 21.03 -10.93 1.49
C GLU A 351 20.15 -11.30 2.68
N ALA A 352 19.47 -12.45 2.62
CA ALA A 352 18.71 -12.96 3.76
C ALA A 352 19.61 -13.19 4.97
N ARG A 353 20.81 -13.77 4.78
CA ARG A 353 21.78 -13.91 5.88
C ARG A 353 22.18 -12.55 6.46
N ARG A 354 22.51 -11.56 5.62
CA ARG A 354 22.90 -10.22 6.06
C ARG A 354 21.82 -9.52 6.92
N ILE A 355 20.54 -9.77 6.64
CA ILE A 355 19.44 -9.14 7.36
C ILE A 355 19.15 -9.84 8.70
N TYR A 356 19.31 -11.16 8.77
CA TYR A 356 18.77 -11.98 9.87
C TYR A 356 19.82 -12.72 10.73
N LEU A 357 21.07 -12.85 10.28
CA LEU A 357 22.17 -13.54 10.98
C LEU A 357 23.38 -12.62 11.16
#